data_AF-A0A4R8Q0K4-F1
#
_entry.id   AF-A0A4R8Q0K4-F1
#
_cell.length_a   1.000
_cell.length_b   1.000
_cell.length_c   1.000
_cell.angle_alpha   90.00
_cell.angle_beta   90.00
_cell.angle_gamma   90.00
#
_symmetry.space_group_name_H-M   'P 1'
#
loop_
_entity.id
_entity.type
_entity.pdbx_description
1 polymer ?
#
loop_
_entity_poly.entity_id
_entity_poly.type
_entity_poly.pdbx_seq_one_letter_code
_entity_poly.pdbx_strand_id
1 'polypeptide(L)'
;MKFSALSLLLSAASATPLARRQEPSTAAADISAPTTTPEAPYDWSKGWQKSFPIHQSCNSTLKAQLSAGLAETQQLAAHARDHILRFGNSSEHVRKYFGNASTATAAGWFDRVVNADKTGIVFRCDDPDRNCATQEGWAGHWRGDNATQETVICPLSFEIRRPLSSVCGLGYNVANSKLNTFWATDLLHRAFHVPIVSLGEVEHYAEDYAEVLDLAKNNASLSVVDSDALQYFAIDVWAYDIAAPGVGCAGELEEEEEHSHSEPTATTTAAVPAATTSSAPQECHTHSDGTEHCV
;
A
#
# COMPACT_ATOMS: atom_id res chain seq x y z
N MET A 1 27.23 -6.03 72.78
CA MET A 1 27.35 -5.24 74.04
C MET A 1 27.78 -3.82 73.68
N LYS A 2 27.04 -2.84 74.22
CA LYS A 2 27.35 -1.42 74.48
C LYS A 2 27.50 -0.42 73.31
N PHE A 3 26.48 0.45 73.31
CA PHE A 3 26.24 1.75 72.70
C PHE A 3 27.40 2.77 72.74
N SER A 4 27.42 3.66 71.75
CA SER A 4 27.60 5.10 71.97
C SER A 4 26.79 5.90 70.96
N ALA A 5 25.92 6.74 71.52
CA ALA A 5 25.07 7.71 70.83
C ALA A 5 25.80 9.07 70.79
N LEU A 6 25.65 9.80 69.68
CA LEU A 6 26.03 11.22 69.62
C LEU A 6 24.82 12.02 69.15
N SER A 7 24.28 12.81 70.07
CA SER A 7 23.14 13.69 69.90
C SER A 7 23.56 15.02 69.27
N LEU A 8 22.88 15.46 68.22
CA LEU A 8 23.00 16.81 67.67
C LEU A 8 21.90 17.70 68.27
N LEU A 9 22.32 18.85 68.81
CA LEU A 9 21.47 19.89 69.39
C LEU A 9 20.79 20.73 68.30
N LEU A 10 19.44 20.75 68.30
CA LEU A 10 18.64 21.72 67.55
C LEU A 10 18.50 23.02 68.37
N SER A 11 18.89 24.14 67.78
CA SER A 11 18.63 25.47 68.34
C SER A 11 17.23 25.95 67.93
N ALA A 12 16.36 26.16 68.91
CA ALA A 12 15.06 26.81 68.73
C ALA A 12 15.24 28.33 68.87
N ALA A 13 14.93 29.09 67.81
CA ALA A 13 14.82 30.54 67.86
C ALA A 13 13.34 30.91 67.99
N SER A 14 12.99 31.54 69.12
CA SER A 14 11.67 32.10 69.40
C SER A 14 11.63 33.55 68.93
N ALA A 15 10.74 33.89 67.98
CA ALA A 15 10.45 35.27 67.62
C ALA A 15 9.06 35.67 68.13
N THR A 16 9.00 36.78 68.85
CA THR A 16 7.81 37.42 69.43
C THR A 16 6.92 38.04 68.35
N PRO A 17 5.58 38.09 68.55
CA PRO A 17 4.67 38.68 67.57
C PRO A 17 4.70 40.21 67.65
N LEU A 18 5.11 40.86 66.56
CA LEU A 18 4.88 42.30 66.35
C LEU A 18 3.41 42.52 66.01
N ALA A 19 2.74 43.34 66.81
CA ALA A 19 1.37 43.79 66.59
C ALA A 19 1.25 44.49 65.21
N ARG A 20 0.38 43.95 64.35
CA ARG A 20 0.15 44.45 63.01
C ARG A 20 -0.66 45.76 63.08
N ARG A 21 -0.09 46.83 62.53
CA ARG A 21 -0.75 48.10 62.28
C ARG A 21 -1.96 47.86 61.35
N GLN A 22 -3.16 48.20 61.80
CA GLN A 22 -4.36 48.20 60.97
C GLN A 22 -4.28 49.39 60.00
N GLU A 23 -4.08 49.10 58.72
CA GLU A 23 -4.31 50.08 57.65
C GLU A 23 -5.79 50.05 57.24
N PRO A 24 -6.35 51.20 56.82
CA PRO A 24 -7.76 51.29 56.44
C PRO A 24 -8.05 50.40 55.23
N SER A 25 -9.04 49.52 55.41
CA SER A 25 -9.62 48.65 54.39
C SER A 25 -10.18 49.51 53.25
N THR A 26 -9.43 49.62 52.17
CA THR A 26 -9.98 49.96 50.85
C THR A 26 -10.42 48.63 50.24
N ALA A 27 -11.73 48.45 50.12
CA ALA A 27 -12.30 47.32 49.42
C ALA A 27 -11.83 47.37 47.95
N ALA A 28 -10.82 46.57 47.63
CA ALA A 28 -10.52 46.26 46.24
C ALA A 28 -11.73 45.50 45.70
N ALA A 29 -12.39 46.08 44.70
CA ALA A 29 -13.40 45.37 43.93
C ALA A 29 -12.73 44.13 43.32
N ASP A 30 -13.23 42.94 43.66
CA ASP A 30 -12.94 41.71 42.93
C ASP A 30 -13.49 41.87 41.51
N ILE A 31 -12.68 42.44 40.64
CA ILE A 31 -12.89 42.32 39.21
C ILE A 31 -12.56 40.87 38.90
N SER A 32 -13.60 40.03 38.85
CA SER A 32 -13.51 38.70 38.26
C SER A 32 -13.08 38.91 36.81
N ALA A 33 -11.76 38.78 36.56
CA ALA A 33 -11.25 38.68 35.21
C ALA A 33 -11.98 37.50 34.56
N PRO A 34 -12.56 37.67 33.36
CA PRO A 34 -13.10 36.52 32.65
C PRO A 34 -11.96 35.52 32.53
N THR A 35 -12.14 34.34 33.13
CA THR A 35 -11.23 33.21 32.91
C THR A 35 -11.51 32.74 31.49
N THR A 36 -10.95 33.43 30.51
CA THR A 36 -10.82 32.89 29.17
C THR A 36 -9.83 31.76 29.31
N THR A 37 -10.34 30.53 29.40
CA THR A 37 -9.53 29.32 29.21
C THR A 37 -8.75 29.53 27.92
N PRO A 38 -7.40 29.54 27.96
CA PRO A 38 -6.62 29.64 26.74
C PRO A 38 -7.07 28.52 25.80
N GLU A 39 -7.44 28.89 24.57
CA GLU A 39 -7.72 27.90 23.55
C GLU A 39 -6.49 27.00 23.41
N ALA A 40 -6.70 25.67 23.43
CA ALA A 40 -5.60 24.73 23.31
C ALA A 40 -4.81 25.05 22.02
N PRO A 41 -3.47 25.02 22.04
CA PRO A 41 -2.67 25.25 20.84
C PRO A 41 -3.13 24.35 19.69
N TYR A 42 -3.12 24.86 18.47
CA TYR A 42 -3.47 24.08 17.28
C TYR A 42 -2.56 22.85 17.16
N ASP A 43 -3.16 21.67 17.22
CA ASP A 43 -2.49 20.39 16.99
C ASP A 43 -2.80 19.91 15.55
N TRP A 44 -1.86 20.16 14.64
CA TRP A 44 -1.97 19.78 13.23
C TRP A 44 -2.05 18.26 13.00
N SER A 45 -1.69 17.45 14.00
CA SER A 45 -1.71 15.99 13.93
C SER A 45 -2.95 15.37 14.55
N LYS A 46 -3.81 16.19 15.17
CA LYS A 46 -5.03 15.73 15.84
C LYS A 46 -5.94 14.99 14.87
N GLY A 47 -6.22 13.72 15.17
CA GLY A 47 -7.09 12.86 14.35
C GLY A 47 -6.39 12.19 13.17
N TRP A 48 -5.10 12.44 12.94
CA TRP A 48 -4.36 11.84 11.83
C TRP A 48 -4.20 10.33 12.01
N GLN A 49 -4.92 9.54 11.22
CA GLN A 49 -4.87 8.09 11.24
C GLN A 49 -3.88 7.57 10.20
N LYS A 50 -2.66 7.23 10.62
CA LYS A 50 -1.61 6.75 9.70
C LYS A 50 -1.71 5.27 9.32
N SER A 51 -2.43 4.47 10.09
CA SER A 51 -2.61 3.03 9.83
C SER A 51 -3.95 2.78 9.14
N PHE A 52 -4.00 1.78 8.27
CA PHE A 52 -5.24 1.39 7.60
C PHE A 52 -6.26 0.80 8.60
N PRO A 53 -7.47 1.37 8.69
CA PRO A 53 -8.52 0.82 9.55
C PRO A 53 -9.05 -0.52 9.04
N ILE A 54 -9.31 -1.45 9.97
CA ILE A 54 -9.91 -2.76 9.69
C ILE A 54 -11.30 -2.81 10.32
N HIS A 55 -12.31 -3.16 9.51
CA HIS A 55 -13.70 -3.29 9.93
C HIS A 55 -13.89 -4.42 10.95
N GLN A 56 -14.90 -4.27 11.81
CA GLN A 56 -15.27 -5.27 12.82
C GLN A 56 -15.78 -6.60 12.26
N SER A 57 -16.06 -6.69 10.95
CA SER A 57 -16.41 -7.96 10.30
C SER A 57 -15.25 -8.95 10.25
N CYS A 58 -14.01 -8.48 10.39
CA CYS A 58 -12.85 -9.33 10.54
C CYS A 58 -12.79 -9.88 11.98
N ASN A 59 -12.91 -11.20 12.13
CA ASN A 59 -12.68 -11.86 13.42
C ASN A 59 -11.22 -11.67 13.89
N SER A 60 -10.90 -12.09 15.12
CA SER A 60 -9.57 -11.89 15.71
C SER A 60 -8.42 -12.42 14.86
N THR A 61 -8.60 -13.59 14.21
CA THR A 61 -7.57 -14.23 13.38
C THR A 61 -7.39 -13.48 12.06
N LEU A 62 -8.48 -13.17 11.37
CA LEU A 62 -8.45 -12.43 10.10
C LEU A 62 -7.87 -11.02 10.32
N LYS A 63 -8.28 -10.36 11.40
CA LYS A 63 -7.75 -9.05 11.78
C LYS A 63 -6.25 -9.10 12.04
N ALA A 64 -5.74 -10.13 12.71
CA ALA A 64 -4.30 -10.26 12.96
C ALA A 64 -3.50 -10.43 11.66
N GLN A 65 -3.94 -11.31 10.75
CA GLN A 65 -3.29 -11.50 9.45
C GLN A 65 -3.34 -10.24 8.58
N LEU A 66 -4.50 -9.61 8.49
CA LEU A 66 -4.68 -8.39 7.70
C LEU A 66 -3.89 -7.21 8.30
N SER A 67 -3.80 -7.12 9.63
CA SER A 67 -2.96 -6.09 10.28
C SER A 67 -1.49 -6.27 9.93
N ALA A 68 -1.00 -7.51 9.90
CA ALA A 68 0.36 -7.80 9.48
C ALA A 68 0.57 -7.44 8.00
N GLY A 69 -0.33 -7.86 7.12
CA GLY A 69 -0.26 -7.54 5.69
C GLY A 69 -0.29 -6.03 5.40
N LEU A 70 -1.14 -5.27 6.09
CA LEU A 70 -1.22 -3.81 5.95
C LEU A 70 0.06 -3.12 6.46
N ALA A 71 0.66 -3.63 7.54
CA ALA A 71 1.95 -3.12 8.01
C ALA A 71 3.08 -3.42 7.00
N GLU A 72 3.12 -4.64 6.44
CA GLU A 72 4.05 -5.00 5.36
C GLU A 72 3.83 -4.17 4.10
N THR A 73 2.58 -3.80 3.78
CA THR A 73 2.24 -2.90 2.67
C THR A 73 2.85 -1.51 2.87
N GLN A 74 2.72 -0.95 4.07
CA GLN A 74 3.35 0.34 4.40
C GLN A 74 4.88 0.23 4.37
N GLN A 75 5.44 -0.91 4.78
CA GLN A 75 6.88 -1.16 4.71
C GLN A 75 7.37 -1.24 3.26
N LEU A 76 6.68 -1.97 2.40
CA LEU A 76 6.98 -2.11 0.98
C LEU A 76 6.93 -0.74 0.28
N ALA A 77 5.86 0.04 0.50
CA ALA A 77 5.74 1.38 -0.06
C ALA A 77 6.81 2.34 0.47
N ALA A 78 7.13 2.30 1.77
CA ALA A 78 8.20 3.11 2.33
C ALA A 78 9.55 2.80 1.68
N HIS A 79 9.86 1.51 1.50
CA HIS A 79 11.09 1.09 0.83
C HIS A 79 11.14 1.54 -0.63
N ALA A 80 10.05 1.38 -1.38
CA ALA A 80 9.96 1.83 -2.77
C ALA A 80 10.18 3.35 -2.90
N ARG A 81 9.51 4.15 -2.05
CA ARG A 81 9.75 5.60 -1.96
C ARG A 81 11.21 5.92 -1.69
N ASP A 82 11.79 5.27 -0.68
CA ASP A 82 13.16 5.57 -0.23
C ASP A 82 14.19 5.15 -1.29
N HIS A 83 13.95 4.07 -2.04
CA HIS A 83 14.76 3.68 -3.18
C HIS A 83 14.76 4.76 -4.28
N ILE A 84 13.57 5.29 -4.62
CA ILE A 84 13.44 6.40 -5.58
C ILE A 84 14.22 7.63 -5.09
N LEU A 85 14.02 8.03 -3.83
CA LEU A 85 14.65 9.23 -3.27
C LEU A 85 16.17 9.09 -3.14
N ARG A 86 16.66 7.87 -2.91
CA ARG A 86 18.09 7.59 -2.76
C ARG A 86 18.82 7.54 -4.10
N PHE A 87 18.27 6.84 -5.09
CA PHE A 87 18.99 6.54 -6.33
C PHE A 87 18.45 7.30 -7.53
N GLY A 88 17.16 7.64 -7.55
CA GLY A 88 16.52 8.27 -8.70
C GLY A 88 16.89 7.57 -10.01
N ASN A 89 17.23 8.36 -11.03
CA ASN A 89 17.56 7.85 -12.36
C ASN A 89 18.85 7.01 -12.44
N SER A 90 19.68 6.98 -11.39
CA SER A 90 20.87 6.11 -11.40
C SER A 90 20.50 4.63 -11.19
N SER A 91 19.32 4.34 -10.64
CA SER A 91 18.83 2.97 -10.46
C SER A 91 18.35 2.37 -11.78
N GLU A 92 18.79 1.14 -12.07
CA GLU A 92 18.27 0.35 -13.18
C GLU A 92 16.79 0.02 -13.00
N HIS A 93 16.35 -0.26 -11.76
CA HIS A 93 14.94 -0.53 -11.45
C HIS A 93 14.07 0.71 -11.70
N VAL A 94 14.54 1.90 -11.34
CA VAL A 94 13.80 3.14 -11.62
C VAL A 94 13.62 3.35 -13.12
N ARG A 95 14.69 3.20 -13.91
CA ARG A 95 14.61 3.32 -15.38
C ARG A 95 13.77 2.22 -16.01
N LYS A 96 13.81 1.00 -15.45
CA LYS A 96 13.06 -0.16 -15.92
C LYS A 96 11.54 0.06 -15.85
N TYR A 97 11.05 0.59 -14.73
CA TYR A 97 9.60 0.73 -14.49
C TYR A 97 9.04 2.13 -14.77
N PHE A 98 9.87 3.17 -14.78
CA PHE A 98 9.41 4.55 -14.96
C PHE A 98 10.07 5.28 -16.14
N GLY A 99 10.89 4.60 -16.93
CA GLY A 99 11.53 5.16 -18.11
C GLY A 99 12.30 6.46 -17.80
N ASN A 100 11.93 7.54 -18.51
CA ASN A 100 12.48 8.88 -18.32
C ASN A 100 11.55 9.84 -17.56
N ALA A 101 10.44 9.34 -16.99
CA ALA A 101 9.48 10.17 -16.28
C ALA A 101 10.06 10.71 -14.95
N SER A 102 9.47 11.81 -14.49
CA SER A 102 9.76 12.31 -13.14
C SER A 102 9.19 11.34 -12.10
N THR A 103 10.06 10.77 -11.29
CA THR A 103 9.67 9.83 -10.23
C THR A 103 9.13 10.50 -8.98
N ALA A 104 9.03 11.84 -8.96
CA ALA A 104 8.38 12.58 -7.88
C ALA A 104 6.93 12.15 -7.70
N THR A 105 6.22 11.85 -8.79
CA THR A 105 4.85 11.34 -8.79
C THR A 105 4.76 9.97 -8.13
N ALA A 106 5.56 9.00 -8.59
CA ALA A 106 5.62 7.66 -8.01
C ALA A 106 6.02 7.67 -6.52
N ALA A 107 7.06 8.44 -6.16
CA ALA A 107 7.46 8.62 -4.76
C ALA A 107 6.33 9.23 -3.91
N GLY A 108 5.58 10.18 -4.47
CA GLY A 108 4.40 10.76 -3.85
C GLY A 108 3.31 9.73 -3.56
N TRP A 109 2.99 8.84 -4.51
CA TRP A 109 1.99 7.79 -4.31
C TRP A 109 2.38 6.82 -3.20
N PHE A 110 3.64 6.37 -3.19
CA PHE A 110 4.14 5.56 -2.09
C PHE A 110 4.11 6.31 -0.76
N ASP A 111 4.45 7.60 -0.73
CA ASP A 111 4.37 8.39 0.49
C ASP A 111 2.94 8.57 0.98
N ARG A 112 1.94 8.64 0.09
CA ARG A 112 0.53 8.65 0.50
C ARG A 112 0.14 7.33 1.17
N VAL A 113 0.55 6.18 0.64
CA VAL A 113 0.35 4.88 1.31
C VAL A 113 0.99 4.87 2.70
N VAL A 114 2.20 5.40 2.85
CA VAL A 114 2.91 5.43 4.14
C VAL A 114 2.28 6.41 5.11
N ASN A 115 2.11 7.66 4.69
CA ASN A 115 1.93 8.82 5.57
C ASN A 115 0.58 9.53 5.44
N ALA A 116 -0.20 9.38 4.37
CA ALA A 116 -1.48 10.09 4.27
C ALA A 116 -2.40 9.77 5.45
N ASP A 117 -3.31 10.69 5.77
CA ASP A 117 -4.41 10.44 6.69
C ASP A 117 -5.38 9.44 6.05
N LYS A 118 -5.53 8.29 6.71
CA LYS A 118 -6.35 7.17 6.26
C LYS A 118 -7.69 7.14 6.97
N THR A 119 -8.05 8.20 7.68
CA THR A 119 -9.37 8.38 8.27
C THR A 119 -10.44 8.20 7.19
N GLY A 120 -11.34 7.24 7.39
CA GLY A 120 -12.41 6.91 6.45
C GLY A 120 -12.11 5.77 5.48
N ILE A 121 -10.85 5.35 5.34
CA ILE A 121 -10.51 4.12 4.61
C ILE A 121 -10.91 2.91 5.46
N VAL A 122 -11.48 1.86 4.86
CA VAL A 122 -11.82 0.64 5.60
C VAL A 122 -11.50 -0.62 4.79
N PHE A 123 -10.73 -1.53 5.39
CA PHE A 123 -10.60 -2.90 4.91
C PHE A 123 -11.53 -3.82 5.69
N ARG A 124 -12.34 -4.61 5.00
CA ARG A 124 -13.40 -5.44 5.61
C ARG A 124 -13.31 -6.90 5.18
N CYS A 125 -13.84 -7.81 6.01
CA CYS A 125 -13.83 -9.26 5.76
C CYS A 125 -15.22 -9.84 5.47
N ASP A 126 -16.27 -9.02 5.57
CA ASP A 126 -17.58 -9.32 5.02
C ASP A 126 -17.70 -8.73 3.62
N ASP A 127 -18.60 -9.28 2.83
CA ASP A 127 -18.78 -8.95 1.41
C ASP A 127 -20.23 -8.51 1.15
N PRO A 128 -20.54 -7.21 1.32
CA PRO A 128 -21.88 -6.68 1.09
C PRO A 128 -22.32 -6.80 -0.37
N ASP A 129 -21.35 -6.73 -1.29
CA ASP A 129 -21.60 -6.69 -2.73
C ASP A 129 -21.70 -8.11 -3.33
N ARG A 130 -21.34 -9.13 -2.54
CA ARG A 130 -21.37 -10.57 -2.86
C ARG A 130 -20.40 -11.00 -3.97
N ASN A 131 -19.44 -10.15 -4.31
CA ASN A 131 -18.49 -10.41 -5.38
C ASN A 131 -17.54 -11.57 -5.04
N CYS A 132 -17.18 -11.77 -3.77
CA CYS A 132 -16.38 -12.92 -3.35
C CYS A 132 -17.06 -14.27 -3.62
N ALA A 133 -18.39 -14.29 -3.61
CA ALA A 133 -19.17 -15.51 -3.84
C ALA A 133 -19.52 -15.73 -5.31
N THR A 134 -19.57 -14.65 -6.11
CA THR A 134 -20.01 -14.71 -7.51
C THR A 134 -18.87 -14.63 -8.52
N GLN A 135 -17.71 -14.13 -8.12
CA GLN A 135 -16.55 -13.98 -8.99
C GLN A 135 -15.51 -15.05 -8.65
N GLU A 136 -15.39 -16.04 -9.53
CA GLU A 136 -14.48 -17.16 -9.32
C GLU A 136 -13.02 -16.67 -9.25
N GLY A 137 -12.29 -17.13 -8.24
CA GLY A 137 -10.89 -16.78 -8.04
C GLY A 137 -10.62 -15.38 -7.48
N TRP A 138 -11.65 -14.56 -7.22
CA TRP A 138 -11.46 -13.26 -6.60
C TRP A 138 -11.02 -13.41 -5.13
N ALA A 139 -9.84 -12.86 -4.83
CA ALA A 139 -9.30 -12.80 -3.47
C ALA A 139 -9.76 -11.53 -2.73
N GLY A 140 -10.49 -10.65 -3.40
CA GLY A 140 -11.09 -9.44 -2.85
C GLY A 140 -11.27 -8.37 -3.92
N HIS A 141 -11.90 -7.27 -3.53
CA HIS A 141 -12.25 -6.22 -4.48
C HIS A 141 -12.39 -4.86 -3.78
N TRP A 142 -12.21 -3.79 -4.54
CA TRP A 142 -12.67 -2.46 -4.16
C TRP A 142 -14.19 -2.37 -4.35
N ARG A 143 -14.88 -1.61 -3.50
CA ARG A 143 -16.36 -1.52 -3.56
C ARG A 143 -16.90 -0.52 -4.58
N GLY A 144 -16.03 0.23 -5.26
CA GLY A 144 -16.45 1.19 -6.29
C GLY A 144 -17.46 2.21 -5.74
N ASP A 145 -18.47 2.51 -6.55
CA ASP A 145 -19.52 3.48 -6.22
C ASP A 145 -20.35 3.10 -4.99
N ASN A 146 -20.39 1.82 -4.60
CA ASN A 146 -21.12 1.39 -3.41
C ASN A 146 -20.47 1.90 -2.10
N ALA A 147 -19.14 2.04 -2.09
CA ALA A 147 -18.37 2.66 -1.02
C ALA A 147 -16.91 2.88 -1.45
N THR A 148 -16.62 4.05 -2.01
CA THR A 148 -15.32 4.34 -2.65
C THR A 148 -14.11 4.26 -1.72
N GLN A 149 -14.31 4.33 -0.40
CA GLN A 149 -13.24 4.25 0.59
C GLN A 149 -13.07 2.84 1.19
N GLU A 150 -13.77 1.84 0.65
CA GLU A 150 -13.80 0.49 1.21
C GLU A 150 -13.23 -0.56 0.26
N THR A 151 -12.46 -1.48 0.83
CA THR A 151 -11.98 -2.69 0.16
C THR A 151 -12.44 -3.92 0.94
N VAL A 152 -12.93 -4.93 0.22
CA VAL A 152 -13.31 -6.25 0.72
C VAL A 152 -12.15 -7.23 0.54
N ILE A 153 -11.79 -7.95 1.60
CA ILE A 153 -10.87 -9.09 1.57
C ILE A 153 -11.70 -10.38 1.57
N CYS A 154 -11.63 -11.15 0.48
CA CYS A 154 -12.32 -12.44 0.39
C CYS A 154 -11.59 -13.52 1.19
N PRO A 155 -12.26 -14.61 1.58
CA PRO A 155 -11.64 -15.75 2.28
C PRO A 155 -10.38 -16.27 1.58
N LEU A 156 -10.40 -16.33 0.24
CA LEU A 156 -9.30 -16.82 -0.57
C LEU A 156 -7.97 -16.07 -0.30
N SER A 157 -7.99 -14.76 -0.04
CA SER A 157 -6.76 -14.02 0.30
C SER A 157 -6.05 -14.60 1.53
N PHE A 158 -6.80 -15.04 2.54
CA PHE A 158 -6.22 -15.63 3.75
C PHE A 158 -5.64 -17.03 3.54
N GLU A 159 -5.94 -17.67 2.41
CA GLU A 159 -5.42 -18.99 2.06
C GLU A 159 -4.17 -18.90 1.18
N ILE A 160 -4.14 -17.92 0.26
CA ILE A 160 -3.13 -17.90 -0.81
C ILE A 160 -2.06 -16.82 -0.65
N ARG A 161 -2.35 -15.73 0.08
CA ARG A 161 -1.42 -14.59 0.20
C ARG A 161 -0.29 -14.95 1.16
N ARG A 162 0.93 -14.70 0.70
CA ARG A 162 2.16 -14.97 1.46
C ARG A 162 2.65 -13.71 2.19
N PRO A 163 3.39 -13.84 3.31
CA PRO A 163 4.02 -12.69 3.95
C PRO A 163 5.18 -12.15 3.12
N LEU A 164 5.45 -10.86 3.23
CA LEU A 164 6.53 -10.16 2.50
C LEU A 164 7.92 -10.75 2.79
N SER A 165 8.11 -11.38 3.95
CA SER A 165 9.35 -12.09 4.32
C SER A 165 9.66 -13.32 3.46
N SER A 166 8.73 -13.75 2.61
CA SER A 166 8.89 -14.92 1.73
C SER A 166 9.17 -14.57 0.26
N VAL A 167 9.37 -13.29 -0.06
CA VAL A 167 9.76 -12.83 -1.41
C VAL A 167 11.04 -13.55 -1.85
N CYS A 168 11.10 -13.92 -3.13
CA CYS A 168 12.13 -14.77 -3.75
C CYS A 168 12.19 -16.22 -3.23
N GLY A 169 11.31 -16.61 -2.30
CA GLY A 169 11.17 -17.98 -1.84
C GLY A 169 10.22 -18.80 -2.72
N LEU A 170 10.33 -20.13 -2.61
CA LEU A 170 9.36 -21.09 -3.18
C LEU A 170 9.13 -20.92 -4.69
N GLY A 171 10.18 -20.55 -5.43
CA GLY A 171 10.14 -20.38 -6.88
C GLY A 171 9.51 -19.08 -7.38
N TYR A 172 9.16 -18.13 -6.48
CA TYR A 172 8.66 -16.83 -6.90
C TYR A 172 9.75 -16.05 -7.64
N ASN A 173 9.40 -15.49 -8.80
CA ASN A 173 10.16 -14.45 -9.47
C ASN A 173 9.21 -13.36 -9.99
N VAL A 174 9.69 -12.13 -10.12
CA VAL A 174 8.85 -10.96 -10.42
C VAL A 174 8.21 -11.05 -11.80
N ALA A 175 8.94 -11.52 -12.80
CA ALA A 175 8.49 -11.59 -14.20
C ALA A 175 7.34 -12.58 -14.43
N ASN A 176 7.43 -13.79 -13.85
CA ASN A 176 6.56 -14.91 -14.20
C ASN A 176 5.57 -15.32 -13.08
N SER A 177 5.57 -14.63 -11.94
CA SER A 177 4.65 -14.91 -10.83
C SER A 177 3.56 -13.85 -10.72
N LYS A 178 2.38 -14.24 -10.22
CA LYS A 178 1.26 -13.31 -9.99
C LYS A 178 1.68 -12.19 -9.06
N LEU A 179 1.48 -10.94 -9.47
CA LEU A 179 1.87 -9.76 -8.71
C LEU A 179 1.25 -9.73 -7.31
N ASN A 180 0.01 -10.21 -7.19
CA ASN A 180 -0.73 -10.30 -5.94
C ASN A 180 -0.32 -11.49 -5.04
N THR A 181 0.79 -12.18 -5.28
CA THR A 181 1.24 -13.33 -4.46
C THR A 181 1.40 -13.00 -2.98
N PHE A 182 1.87 -11.78 -2.66
CA PHE A 182 2.11 -11.34 -1.28
C PHE A 182 0.98 -10.45 -0.78
N TRP A 183 0.72 -10.49 0.52
CA TRP A 183 -0.19 -9.55 1.16
C TRP A 183 0.17 -8.10 0.83
N ALA A 184 1.46 -7.76 0.90
CA ALA A 184 1.93 -6.40 0.70
C ALA A 184 1.65 -5.83 -0.70
N THR A 185 1.78 -6.64 -1.76
CA THR A 185 1.50 -6.19 -3.14
C THR A 185 0.00 -6.14 -3.41
N ASP A 186 -0.75 -7.18 -3.03
CA ASP A 186 -2.22 -7.20 -3.16
C ASP A 186 -2.90 -6.03 -2.44
N LEU A 187 -2.45 -5.71 -1.22
CA LEU A 187 -3.01 -4.60 -0.44
C LEU A 187 -2.51 -3.23 -0.93
N LEU A 188 -1.31 -3.15 -1.53
CA LEU A 188 -0.83 -1.93 -2.18
C LEU A 188 -1.72 -1.56 -3.37
N HIS A 189 -2.04 -2.53 -4.23
CA HIS A 189 -3.02 -2.37 -5.32
C HIS A 189 -4.33 -1.81 -4.80
N ARG A 190 -4.92 -2.48 -3.81
CA ARG A 190 -6.22 -2.10 -3.24
C ARG A 190 -6.18 -0.70 -2.62
N ALA A 191 -5.06 -0.32 -2.02
CA ALA A 191 -4.87 1.03 -1.53
C ALA A 191 -4.90 2.05 -2.69
N PHE A 192 -4.34 1.74 -3.85
CA PHE A 192 -4.41 2.62 -5.02
C PHE A 192 -5.81 2.77 -5.63
N HIS A 193 -6.71 1.79 -5.44
CA HIS A 193 -8.12 2.00 -5.80
C HIS A 193 -8.87 2.97 -4.85
N VAL A 194 -8.33 3.25 -3.67
CA VAL A 194 -8.99 4.10 -2.67
C VAL A 194 -8.66 5.58 -2.92
N PRO A 195 -9.64 6.46 -3.21
CA PRO A 195 -9.37 7.85 -3.58
C PRO A 195 -8.69 8.69 -2.49
N ILE A 196 -8.84 8.35 -1.21
CA ILE A 196 -8.03 9.02 -0.16
C ILE A 196 -6.53 8.78 -0.39
N VAL A 197 -6.12 7.66 -0.97
CA VAL A 197 -4.72 7.37 -1.30
C VAL A 197 -4.37 7.85 -2.70
N SER A 198 -5.14 7.49 -3.73
CA SER A 198 -4.76 7.75 -5.13
C SER A 198 -5.23 9.09 -5.68
N LEU A 199 -6.11 9.79 -4.97
CA LEU A 199 -6.79 10.99 -5.47
C LEU A 199 -7.59 10.75 -6.77
N GLY A 200 -7.84 9.49 -7.14
CA GLY A 200 -8.45 9.12 -8.42
C GLY A 200 -7.49 9.23 -9.62
N GLU A 201 -6.18 9.33 -9.37
CA GLU A 201 -5.16 9.51 -10.43
C GLU A 201 -4.36 8.24 -10.72
N VAL A 202 -4.41 7.23 -9.84
CA VAL A 202 -3.71 5.96 -10.03
C VAL A 202 -4.69 4.95 -10.62
N GLU A 203 -4.44 4.51 -11.85
CA GLU A 203 -5.32 3.66 -12.65
C GLU A 203 -4.58 2.45 -13.24
N HIS A 204 -5.26 1.70 -14.12
CA HIS A 204 -4.78 0.52 -14.82
C HIS A 204 -4.50 0.89 -16.28
N TYR A 205 -3.23 1.17 -16.60
CA TYR A 205 -2.73 1.43 -17.94
C TYR A 205 -1.96 0.23 -18.52
N ALA A 206 -1.51 -0.67 -17.67
CA ALA A 206 -0.94 -1.97 -17.98
C ALA A 206 -1.43 -2.99 -16.94
N GLU A 207 -1.59 -4.26 -17.33
CA GLU A 207 -2.11 -5.32 -16.44
C GLU A 207 -1.08 -6.42 -16.12
N ASP A 208 0.02 -6.49 -16.85
CA ASP A 208 1.07 -7.48 -16.60
C ASP A 208 2.50 -6.93 -16.68
N TYR A 209 3.46 -7.80 -16.38
CA TYR A 209 4.86 -7.43 -16.32
C TYR A 209 5.40 -6.94 -17.68
N ALA A 210 5.02 -7.58 -18.79
CA ALA A 210 5.51 -7.19 -20.12
C ALA A 210 4.91 -5.83 -20.53
N GLU A 211 3.61 -5.63 -20.31
CA GLU A 211 2.91 -4.38 -20.58
C GLU A 211 3.45 -3.23 -19.72
N VAL A 212 3.76 -3.47 -18.44
CA VAL A 212 4.37 -2.45 -17.57
C VAL A 212 5.74 -2.01 -18.09
N LEU A 213 6.56 -2.95 -18.59
CA LEU A 213 7.86 -2.61 -19.18
C LEU A 213 7.71 -1.89 -20.53
N ASP A 214 6.68 -2.22 -21.31
CA ASP A 214 6.36 -1.51 -22.54
C ASP A 214 5.86 -0.08 -22.27
N LEU A 215 4.96 0.08 -21.29
CA LEU A 215 4.44 1.35 -20.83
C LEU A 215 5.57 2.28 -20.37
N ALA A 216 6.54 1.77 -19.61
CA ALA A 216 7.70 2.55 -19.19
C ALA A 216 8.56 3.04 -20.37
N LYS A 217 8.67 2.25 -21.45
CA LYS A 217 9.47 2.61 -22.64
C LYS A 217 8.73 3.60 -23.54
N ASN A 218 7.44 3.37 -23.77
CA ASN A 218 6.67 4.06 -24.79
C ASN A 218 5.81 5.20 -24.24
N ASN A 219 5.44 5.13 -22.96
CA ASN A 219 4.57 6.12 -22.32
C ASN A 219 4.89 6.30 -20.82
N ALA A 220 6.15 6.63 -20.53
CA ALA A 220 6.68 6.75 -19.16
C ALA A 220 5.84 7.67 -18.24
N SER A 221 5.17 8.69 -18.78
CA SER A 221 4.27 9.55 -18.00
C SER A 221 3.09 8.81 -17.38
N LEU A 222 2.60 7.73 -18.01
CA LEU A 222 1.56 6.88 -17.45
C LEU A 222 2.10 5.85 -16.47
N SER A 223 3.32 5.34 -16.66
CA SER A 223 3.91 4.36 -15.74
C SER A 223 4.06 4.84 -14.28
N VAL A 224 4.15 6.16 -14.05
CA VAL A 224 4.24 6.72 -12.68
C VAL A 224 2.88 6.89 -12.00
N VAL A 225 1.79 6.60 -12.71
CA VAL A 225 0.39 6.63 -12.23
C VAL A 225 -0.35 5.32 -12.55
N ASP A 226 0.39 4.30 -12.99
CA ASP A 226 -0.13 2.96 -13.23
C ASP A 226 0.02 2.10 -11.98
N SER A 227 -1.07 1.47 -11.52
CA SER A 227 -1.07 0.69 -10.28
C SER A 227 -0.12 -0.49 -10.36
N ASP A 228 0.04 -1.09 -11.53
CA ASP A 228 0.79 -2.32 -11.70
C ASP A 228 2.28 -2.02 -11.85
N ALA A 229 2.65 -0.98 -12.57
CA ALA A 229 4.00 -0.44 -12.62
C ALA A 229 4.51 -0.05 -11.23
N LEU A 230 3.67 0.62 -10.41
CA LEU A 230 4.01 0.94 -9.03
C LEU A 230 4.20 -0.33 -8.17
N GLN A 231 3.34 -1.32 -8.32
CA GLN A 231 3.45 -2.60 -7.60
C GLN A 231 4.70 -3.40 -8.01
N TYR A 232 4.94 -3.57 -9.31
CA TYR A 232 6.10 -4.28 -9.84
C TYR A 232 7.39 -3.60 -9.44
N PHE A 233 7.47 -2.27 -9.56
CA PHE A 233 8.61 -1.51 -9.05
C PHE A 233 8.84 -1.80 -7.57
N ALA A 234 7.80 -1.70 -6.74
CA ALA A 234 7.93 -1.85 -5.30
C ALA A 234 8.43 -3.24 -4.89
N ILE A 235 7.87 -4.31 -5.49
CA ILE A 235 8.27 -5.68 -5.15
C ILE A 235 9.64 -6.06 -5.71
N ASP A 236 10.03 -5.53 -6.87
CA ASP A 236 11.34 -5.81 -7.48
C ASP A 236 12.47 -5.12 -6.71
N VAL A 237 12.29 -3.86 -6.30
CA VAL A 237 13.30 -3.20 -5.44
C VAL A 237 13.35 -3.79 -4.04
N TRP A 238 12.24 -4.30 -3.51
CA TRP A 238 12.25 -5.08 -2.28
C TRP A 238 13.02 -6.40 -2.45
N ALA A 239 12.79 -7.10 -3.57
CA ALA A 239 13.51 -8.31 -3.90
C ALA A 239 15.02 -8.05 -3.96
N TYR A 240 15.43 -6.99 -4.67
CA TYR A 240 16.84 -6.65 -4.88
C TYR A 240 17.54 -6.09 -3.63
N ASP A 241 16.91 -5.20 -2.87
CA ASP A 241 17.58 -4.54 -1.74
C ASP A 241 17.48 -5.36 -0.44
N ILE A 242 16.38 -6.09 -0.24
CA ILE A 242 16.03 -6.70 1.06
C ILE A 242 16.00 -8.23 0.99
N ALA A 243 15.19 -8.81 0.10
CA ALA A 243 14.95 -10.26 0.12
C ALA A 243 16.17 -11.07 -0.36
N ALA A 244 16.81 -10.61 -1.43
CA ALA A 244 18.03 -11.20 -2.00
C ALA A 244 19.04 -10.07 -2.33
N PRO A 245 19.72 -9.49 -1.32
CA PRO A 245 20.51 -8.27 -1.47
C PRO A 245 21.52 -8.31 -2.63
N GLY A 246 21.37 -7.38 -3.58
CA GLY A 246 22.26 -7.22 -4.73
C GLY A 246 22.04 -8.23 -5.88
N VAL A 247 21.08 -9.16 -5.73
CA VAL A 247 20.76 -10.19 -6.73
C VAL A 247 19.30 -10.10 -7.14
N GLY A 248 18.39 -9.99 -6.18
CA GLY A 248 16.95 -10.01 -6.42
C GLY A 248 16.41 -11.35 -6.89
N CYS A 249 15.19 -11.33 -7.40
CA CYS A 249 14.54 -12.44 -8.10
C CYS A 249 13.65 -11.90 -9.22
N ALA A 250 14.19 -10.97 -10.01
CA ALA A 250 13.46 -10.34 -11.11
C ALA A 250 12.89 -11.38 -12.09
N GLY A 251 13.64 -12.46 -12.35
CA GLY A 251 13.28 -13.46 -13.35
C GLY A 251 13.55 -12.96 -14.77
N GLU A 252 13.52 -13.90 -15.71
CA GLU A 252 13.48 -13.63 -17.14
C GLU A 252 12.07 -13.98 -17.63
N LEU A 253 11.47 -13.10 -18.42
CA LEU A 253 10.17 -13.38 -19.02
C LEU A 253 10.27 -14.65 -19.85
N GLU A 254 9.45 -15.63 -19.53
CA GLU A 254 9.30 -16.81 -20.37
C GLU A 254 8.63 -16.36 -21.67
N GLU A 255 9.28 -16.61 -22.81
CA GLU A 255 8.64 -16.46 -24.11
C GLU A 255 7.43 -17.40 -24.12
N GLU A 256 6.24 -16.86 -24.38
CA GLU A 256 5.05 -17.70 -24.54
C GLU A 256 5.36 -18.72 -25.65
N GLU A 257 5.44 -20.00 -25.28
CA GLU A 257 5.50 -21.04 -26.30
C GLU A 257 4.22 -20.93 -27.11
N GLU A 258 4.32 -20.40 -28.33
CA GLU A 258 3.26 -20.51 -29.33
C GLU A 258 2.78 -21.95 -29.27
N HIS A 259 1.54 -22.16 -28.82
CA HIS A 259 0.93 -23.48 -28.83
C HIS A 259 0.96 -23.96 -30.28
N SER A 260 1.97 -24.77 -30.58
CA SER A 260 2.08 -25.53 -31.81
C SER A 260 0.83 -26.41 -31.84
N HIS A 261 -0.21 -25.91 -32.52
CA HIS A 261 -1.33 -26.71 -32.93
C HIS A 261 -0.72 -27.90 -33.65
N SER A 262 -0.73 -29.05 -32.97
CA SER A 262 -0.28 -30.31 -33.54
C SER A 262 -1.03 -30.52 -34.84
N GLU A 263 -0.31 -30.39 -35.96
CA GLU A 263 -0.81 -30.79 -37.26
C GLU A 263 -1.33 -32.24 -37.15
N PRO A 264 -2.57 -32.53 -37.57
CA PRO A 264 -3.04 -33.89 -37.62
C PRO A 264 -2.26 -34.62 -38.73
N THR A 265 -1.61 -35.72 -38.36
CA THR A 265 -0.93 -36.65 -39.27
C THR A 265 -1.83 -36.99 -40.46
N ALA A 266 -1.40 -36.56 -41.65
CA ALA A 266 -2.13 -36.78 -42.90
C ALA A 266 -2.21 -38.29 -43.25
N THR A 267 -3.43 -38.81 -43.28
CA THR A 267 -3.74 -40.09 -43.95
C THR A 267 -4.04 -39.79 -45.42
N THR A 268 -3.35 -40.49 -46.32
CA THR A 268 -3.37 -40.32 -47.77
C THR A 268 -4.73 -40.66 -48.40
N THR A 269 -5.40 -39.67 -49.02
CA THR A 269 -6.32 -39.90 -50.15
C THR A 269 -6.49 -38.66 -51.06
N ALA A 270 -6.20 -38.85 -52.35
CA ALA A 270 -6.51 -38.13 -53.61
C ALA A 270 -6.90 -36.61 -53.66
N ALA A 271 -6.30 -35.91 -54.65
CA ALA A 271 -6.51 -34.52 -55.13
C ALA A 271 -7.95 -34.24 -55.65
N VAL A 272 -8.55 -33.03 -55.71
CA VAL A 272 -8.21 -31.66 -56.23
C VAL A 272 -9.35 -30.67 -55.75
N PRO A 273 -9.45 -29.34 -56.03
CA PRO A 273 -8.54 -28.16 -55.99
C PRO A 273 -8.95 -27.08 -54.92
N ALA A 274 -8.18 -25.98 -54.89
CA ALA A 274 -8.10 -24.87 -53.93
C ALA A 274 -9.35 -23.99 -53.69
N ALA A 275 -9.48 -23.48 -52.46
CA ALA A 275 -10.01 -22.13 -52.15
C ALA A 275 -9.68 -21.66 -50.71
N THR A 276 -9.26 -20.39 -50.62
CA THR A 276 -9.29 -19.43 -49.49
C THR A 276 -8.51 -19.72 -48.20
N THR A 277 -7.41 -18.97 -48.03
CA THR A 277 -6.77 -18.69 -46.74
C THR A 277 -7.70 -17.85 -45.86
N SER A 278 -8.25 -18.44 -44.80
CA SER A 278 -8.85 -17.68 -43.70
C SER A 278 -7.73 -17.16 -42.79
N SER A 279 -7.75 -15.86 -42.52
CA SER A 279 -6.95 -15.20 -41.49
C SER A 279 -7.10 -15.92 -40.14
N ALA A 280 -6.03 -15.93 -39.34
CA ALA A 280 -6.06 -16.36 -37.95
C ALA A 280 -7.18 -15.64 -37.17
N PRO A 281 -7.79 -16.28 -36.15
CA PRO A 281 -8.79 -15.64 -35.32
C PRO A 281 -8.16 -14.41 -34.66
N GLN A 282 -8.86 -13.28 -34.75
CA GLN A 282 -8.45 -12.03 -34.15
C GLN A 282 -8.85 -12.07 -32.68
N GLU A 283 -7.89 -11.91 -31.78
CA GLU A 283 -8.14 -11.95 -30.33
C GLU A 283 -8.59 -10.57 -29.89
N CYS A 284 -9.83 -10.47 -29.40
CA CYS A 284 -10.45 -9.22 -28.98
C CYS A 284 -10.64 -9.17 -27.47
N HIS A 285 -10.28 -8.06 -26.83
CA HIS A 285 -10.64 -7.77 -25.45
C HIS A 285 -11.32 -6.40 -25.33
N THR A 286 -12.14 -6.24 -24.29
CA THR A 286 -12.98 -5.05 -24.09
C THR A 286 -12.55 -4.32 -22.82
N HIS A 287 -12.21 -3.04 -22.98
CA HIS A 287 -11.90 -2.15 -21.87
C HIS A 287 -13.17 -1.72 -21.11
N SER A 288 -12.99 -1.18 -19.91
CA SER A 288 -14.08 -0.73 -19.03
C SER A 288 -14.92 0.42 -19.59
N ASP A 289 -14.41 1.15 -20.58
CA ASP A 289 -15.12 2.18 -21.34
C ASP A 289 -15.96 1.61 -22.51
N GLY A 290 -15.93 0.29 -22.71
CA GLY A 290 -16.62 -0.42 -23.79
C GLY A 290 -15.86 -0.44 -25.11
N THR A 291 -14.63 0.08 -25.15
CA THR A 291 -13.77 0.03 -26.33
C THR A 291 -13.25 -1.40 -26.54
N GLU A 292 -13.48 -1.96 -27.72
CA GLU A 292 -13.01 -3.28 -28.12
C GLU A 292 -11.74 -3.17 -28.95
N HIS A 293 -10.68 -3.86 -28.55
CA HIS A 293 -9.42 -3.93 -29.28
C HIS A 293 -9.17 -5.36 -29.74
N CYS A 294 -8.92 -5.55 -31.04
CA CYS A 294 -8.72 -6.85 -31.69
C CYS A 294 -7.35 -6.92 -32.36
N VAL A 295 -6.50 -7.87 -31.95
CA VAL A 295 -5.19 -8.16 -32.58
C VAL A 295 -5.24 -9.34 -33.54
#